data_AF-U5F632-F1
#
_entry.id   AF-U5F632-F1
#
_cell.length_a   1.000
_cell.length_b   1.000
_cell.length_c   1.000
_cell.angle_alpha   90.00
_cell.angle_beta   90.00
_cell.angle_gamma   90.00
#
_symmetry.space_group_name_H-M   'P 1'
#
loop_
_entity.id
_entity.type
_entity.pdbx_description
1 polymer ?
#
loop_
_entity_poly.entity_id
_entity_poly.type
_entity_poly.pdbx_seq_one_letter_code
_entity_poly.pdbx_strand_id
1 'polypeptide(L)'
;MKREQQRKLRELKKALPRMLKEKVKAYKMKKKDYMIWYSKNDLFIECMIDVRETVDDRCCCSIRVKIKPLWIDDLLWDCLHMDNNKTEPLSLRAVGAFTVSGVEVYLDYDYLKEWTSEEMESYVDLYLEKFNQIINEVTIDDFYAHISDQPYHEELRVSLSMTYNAQYQEAIEYLKDKGEGIFCNKGLWIHDGIKEYCKTRMNKQSI
;
A
#
# COMPACT_ATOMS: atom_id res chain seq x y z
N MET A 1 22.05 9.47 18.32
CA MET A 1 21.86 8.17 19.00
C MET A 1 23.08 7.63 19.76
N LYS A 2 22.91 7.33 21.05
CA LYS A 2 23.92 6.65 21.90
C LYS A 2 24.00 5.14 21.58
N ARG A 3 25.14 4.50 21.83
CA ARG A 3 25.37 3.05 21.58
C ARG A 3 24.30 2.14 22.23
N GLU A 4 23.80 2.54 23.39
CA GLU A 4 22.76 1.80 24.10
C GLU A 4 21.39 1.92 23.42
N GLN A 5 20.99 3.11 22.98
CA GLN A 5 19.75 3.33 22.21
C GLN A 5 19.76 2.52 20.90
N GLN A 6 20.90 2.50 20.20
CA GLN A 6 21.08 1.65 19.00
C GLN A 6 20.91 0.16 19.29
N ARG A 7 21.34 -0.30 20.47
CA ARG A 7 21.15 -1.70 20.88
C ARG A 7 19.67 -1.97 21.14
N LYS A 8 19.00 -1.14 21.95
CA LYS A 8 17.57 -1.27 22.26
C LYS A 8 16.72 -1.26 20.98
N LEU A 9 16.92 -0.29 20.08
CA LEU A 9 16.16 -0.22 18.82
C LEU A 9 16.36 -1.47 17.94
N ARG A 10 17.58 -2.03 17.87
CA ARG A 10 17.84 -3.28 17.15
C ARG A 10 17.11 -4.46 17.75
N GLU A 11 17.03 -4.54 19.08
CA GLU A 11 16.26 -5.56 19.79
C GLU A 11 14.76 -5.45 19.48
N LEU A 12 14.20 -4.23 19.50
CA LEU A 12 12.81 -3.96 19.11
C LEU A 12 12.51 -4.36 17.66
N LYS A 13 13.34 -3.92 16.71
CA LYS A 13 13.19 -4.27 15.28
C LYS A 13 13.27 -5.78 15.01
N LYS A 14 13.99 -6.52 15.86
CA LYS A 14 14.07 -8.00 15.78
C LYS A 14 12.86 -8.68 16.42
N ALA A 15 12.30 -8.09 17.48
CA ALA A 15 11.15 -8.62 18.20
C ALA A 15 9.84 -8.39 17.42
N LEU A 16 9.64 -7.20 16.85
CA LEU A 16 8.39 -6.78 16.21
C LEU A 16 7.88 -7.77 15.15
N PRO A 17 8.68 -8.26 14.17
CA PRO A 17 8.16 -9.19 13.16
C PRO A 17 7.66 -10.52 13.73
N ARG A 18 8.25 -11.00 14.84
CA ARG A 18 7.85 -12.25 15.51
C ARG A 18 6.54 -12.06 16.25
N MET A 19 6.45 -10.98 17.02
CA MET A 19 5.25 -10.57 17.75
C MET A 19 4.05 -10.41 16.80
N LEU A 20 4.23 -9.67 15.71
CA LEU A 20 3.19 -9.51 14.69
C LEU A 20 2.80 -10.85 14.06
N LYS A 21 3.74 -11.75 13.75
CA LYS A 21 3.44 -13.07 13.16
C LYS A 21 2.53 -13.93 14.04
N GLU A 22 2.62 -13.79 15.35
CA GLU A 22 1.80 -14.54 16.30
C GLU A 22 0.43 -13.87 16.47
N LYS A 23 0.40 -12.56 16.76
CA LYS A 23 -0.83 -11.83 17.12
C LYS A 23 -1.82 -11.67 15.97
N VAL A 24 -1.34 -11.47 14.73
CA VAL A 24 -2.22 -11.32 13.55
C VAL A 24 -3.14 -12.52 13.31
N LYS A 25 -2.78 -13.71 13.83
CA LYS A 25 -3.58 -14.93 13.69
C LYS A 25 -4.95 -14.81 14.37
N ALA A 26 -5.02 -14.12 15.52
CA ALA A 26 -6.28 -13.92 16.26
C ALA A 26 -7.32 -13.17 15.42
N TYR A 27 -6.86 -12.27 14.56
CA TYR A 27 -7.69 -11.47 13.66
C TYR A 27 -7.84 -12.07 12.25
N LYS A 28 -7.28 -13.27 12.01
CA LYS A 28 -7.24 -13.93 10.69
C LYS A 28 -6.57 -13.07 9.59
N MET A 29 -5.76 -12.09 9.98
CA MET A 29 -5.00 -11.25 9.07
C MET A 29 -3.82 -12.04 8.47
N LYS A 30 -3.40 -11.65 7.27
CA LYS A 30 -2.24 -12.23 6.61
C LYS A 30 -1.01 -11.34 6.85
N LYS A 31 0.18 -11.95 6.81
CA LYS A 31 1.45 -11.24 6.99
C LYS A 31 2.54 -11.87 6.14
N LYS A 32 3.38 -11.03 5.55
CA LYS A 32 4.63 -11.39 4.87
C LYS A 32 5.59 -10.21 5.01
N ASP A 33 6.84 -10.52 5.35
CA ASP A 33 7.86 -9.52 5.66
C ASP A 33 7.37 -8.48 6.68
N TYR A 34 7.41 -7.19 6.36
CA TYR A 34 6.96 -6.11 7.24
C TYR A 34 5.47 -5.76 7.09
N MET A 35 4.78 -6.34 6.09
CA MET A 35 3.41 -5.97 5.75
C MET A 35 2.39 -6.94 6.33
N ILE A 36 1.29 -6.39 6.86
CA ILE A 36 0.09 -7.10 7.26
C ILE A 36 -1.02 -6.70 6.30
N TRP A 37 -1.92 -7.60 5.93
CA TRP A 37 -3.05 -7.24 5.10
C TRP A 37 -4.29 -8.08 5.36
N TYR A 38 -5.41 -7.55 4.88
CA TYR A 38 -6.69 -8.22 4.77
C TYR A 38 -7.33 -7.86 3.43
N SER A 39 -8.19 -8.73 2.90
CA SER A 39 -8.96 -8.44 1.70
C SER A 39 -10.43 -8.74 1.94
N LYS A 40 -11.29 -7.80 1.52
CA LYS A 40 -12.74 -7.81 1.76
C LYS A 40 -13.40 -6.99 0.65
N ASN A 41 -14.47 -7.49 0.04
CA ASN A 41 -15.29 -6.76 -0.96
C ASN A 41 -14.44 -6.09 -2.05
N ASP A 42 -13.52 -6.83 -2.66
CA ASP A 42 -12.57 -6.35 -3.68
C ASP A 42 -11.61 -5.23 -3.24
N LEU A 43 -11.56 -4.89 -1.95
CA LEU A 43 -10.53 -4.04 -1.37
C LEU A 43 -9.36 -4.89 -0.87
N PHE A 44 -8.17 -4.32 -1.03
CA PHE A 44 -6.94 -4.74 -0.41
C PHE A 44 -6.55 -3.68 0.63
N ILE A 45 -6.50 -4.10 1.89
CA ILE A 45 -6.28 -3.23 3.04
C ILE A 45 -4.98 -3.66 3.67
N GLU A 46 -3.96 -2.81 3.62
CA GLU A 46 -2.62 -3.09 4.10
C GLU A 46 -2.29 -2.25 5.33
N CYS A 47 -1.53 -2.83 6.25
CA CYS A 47 -1.10 -2.22 7.48
C CYS A 47 0.38 -2.48 7.70
N MET A 48 1.11 -1.39 7.93
CA MET A 48 2.50 -1.42 8.34
C MET A 48 2.58 -0.89 9.78
N ILE A 49 3.00 -1.76 10.69
CA ILE A 49 3.42 -1.36 12.04
C ILE A 49 4.94 -1.35 12.05
N ASP A 50 5.52 -0.22 12.45
CA ASP A 50 6.96 0.01 12.43
C ASP A 50 7.46 0.58 13.76
N VAL A 51 8.69 0.24 14.12
CA VAL A 51 9.41 0.81 15.26
C VAL A 51 10.70 1.48 14.77
N ARG A 52 10.81 2.78 15.00
CA ARG A 52 11.92 3.59 14.48
C ARG A 52 12.36 4.65 15.46
N GLU A 53 13.58 5.12 15.24
CA GLU A 53 14.06 6.33 15.87
C GLU A 53 13.56 7.56 15.09
N THR A 54 13.21 8.61 15.82
CA THR A 54 12.82 9.92 15.29
C THR A 54 14.01 10.89 15.26
N VAL A 55 13.88 11.99 14.53
CA VAL A 55 14.97 12.98 14.34
C VAL A 55 15.47 13.62 15.64
N ASP A 56 14.70 13.53 16.71
CA ASP A 56 15.00 14.03 18.05
C ASP A 56 15.47 12.92 19.01
N ASP A 57 16.05 11.84 18.48
CA ASP A 57 16.63 10.71 19.23
C ASP A 57 15.62 9.99 20.16
N ARG A 58 14.31 10.08 19.88
CA ARG A 58 13.26 9.28 20.54
C ARG A 58 12.95 8.03 19.73
N CYS A 59 12.30 7.04 20.34
CA CYS A 59 11.81 5.85 19.65
C CYS A 59 10.29 5.91 19.59
N CYS A 60 9.72 5.62 18.43
CA CYS A 60 8.28 5.52 18.28
C CYS A 60 7.86 4.18 17.69
N CYS A 61 6.69 3.72 18.12
CA CYS A 61 5.91 2.71 17.42
C CYS A 61 4.88 3.46 16.57
N SER A 62 4.68 3.04 15.32
CA SER A 62 3.76 3.69 14.40
C SER A 62 2.94 2.67 13.64
N ILE A 63 1.74 3.08 13.23
CA ILE A 63 0.85 2.34 12.35
C ILE A 63 0.53 3.21 11.14
N ARG A 64 0.55 2.60 9.97
CA ARG A 64 0.05 3.17 8.73
C ARG A 64 -0.88 2.16 8.07
N VAL A 65 -2.10 2.58 7.76
CA VAL A 65 -3.08 1.77 7.03
C VAL A 65 -3.37 2.41 5.69
N LYS A 66 -3.27 1.61 4.63
CA LYS A 66 -3.63 2.01 3.28
C LYS A 66 -4.65 1.08 2.68
N ILE A 67 -5.46 1.60 1.77
CA ILE A 67 -6.42 0.81 1.01
C ILE A 67 -6.26 1.04 -0.49
N LYS A 68 -6.52 0.00 -1.26
CA LYS A 68 -6.68 0.07 -2.71
C LYS A 68 -7.67 -0.99 -3.18
N PRO A 69 -8.41 -0.75 -4.25
CA PRO A 69 -9.18 -1.83 -4.87
C PRO A 69 -8.25 -2.82 -5.57
N LEU A 70 -8.58 -4.11 -5.57
CA LEU A 70 -7.78 -5.16 -6.20
C LEU A 70 -7.63 -4.95 -7.72
N TRP A 71 -8.64 -4.40 -8.38
CA TRP A 71 -8.58 -4.18 -9.82
C TRP A 71 -7.43 -3.25 -10.24
N ILE A 72 -6.91 -2.41 -9.34
CA ILE A 72 -5.91 -1.40 -9.72
C ILE A 72 -4.55 -2.00 -10.07
N ASP A 73 -4.09 -3.03 -9.34
CA ASP A 73 -2.86 -3.71 -9.73
C ASP A 73 -3.10 -4.60 -10.96
N ASP A 74 -4.31 -5.16 -11.12
CA ASP A 74 -4.64 -5.96 -12.31
C ASP A 74 -4.56 -5.11 -13.57
N LEU A 75 -5.11 -3.90 -13.51
CA LEU A 75 -5.08 -2.94 -14.61
C LEU A 75 -3.66 -2.41 -14.85
N LEU A 76 -2.89 -2.15 -13.78
CA LEU A 76 -1.47 -1.82 -13.90
C LEU A 76 -0.71 -2.91 -14.67
N TRP A 77 -0.95 -4.18 -14.34
CA TRP A 77 -0.30 -5.31 -15.00
C TRP A 77 -0.77 -5.49 -16.44
N ASP A 78 -2.04 -5.23 -16.76
CA ASP A 78 -2.53 -5.19 -18.14
C ASP A 78 -1.79 -4.13 -18.96
N CYS A 79 -1.67 -2.91 -18.43
CA CYS A 79 -0.98 -1.80 -19.09
C CYS A 79 0.51 -2.06 -19.32
N LEU A 80 1.12 -2.99 -18.57
CA LEU A 80 2.53 -3.34 -18.67
C LEU A 80 2.78 -4.70 -19.33
N HIS A 81 1.75 -5.39 -19.83
CA HIS A 81 1.85 -6.75 -20.37
C HIS A 81 2.47 -7.74 -19.36
N MET A 82 2.01 -7.67 -18.11
CA MET A 82 2.44 -8.49 -16.97
C MET A 82 1.31 -9.38 -16.44
N ASP A 83 0.41 -9.86 -17.31
CA ASP A 83 -0.81 -10.60 -16.95
C ASP A 83 -0.59 -11.77 -16.00
N ASN A 84 0.57 -12.44 -16.08
CA ASN A 84 0.94 -13.55 -15.22
C ASN A 84 0.89 -13.17 -13.71
N ASN A 85 1.16 -11.91 -13.38
CA ASN A 85 1.12 -11.42 -11.99
C ASN A 85 -0.28 -11.55 -11.35
N LYS A 86 -1.36 -11.58 -12.16
CA LYS A 86 -2.73 -11.77 -11.66
C LYS A 86 -2.94 -13.13 -11.01
N THR A 87 -2.13 -14.12 -11.39
CA THR A 87 -2.19 -15.49 -10.86
C THR A 87 -1.24 -15.73 -9.68
N GLU A 88 -0.39 -14.76 -9.36
CA GLU A 88 0.55 -14.85 -8.24
C GLU A 88 -0.17 -14.75 -6.89
N PRO A 89 0.44 -15.25 -5.79
CA PRO A 89 -0.15 -15.14 -4.46
C PRO A 89 -0.44 -13.68 -4.09
N LEU A 90 -1.57 -13.43 -3.42
CA LEU A 90 -2.04 -12.09 -3.03
C LEU A 90 -0.98 -11.23 -2.31
N SER A 91 -0.01 -11.87 -1.65
CA SER A 91 1.14 -11.19 -1.05
C SER A 91 1.96 -10.35 -2.04
N LEU A 92 1.91 -10.64 -3.34
CA LEU A 92 2.56 -9.82 -4.38
C LEU A 92 2.02 -8.39 -4.32
N ARG A 93 0.72 -8.20 -4.07
CA ARG A 93 0.09 -6.86 -3.97
C ARG A 93 0.53 -6.04 -2.75
N ALA A 94 1.11 -6.72 -1.75
CA ALA A 94 1.54 -6.13 -0.47
C ALA A 94 3.03 -5.79 -0.44
N VAL A 95 3.88 -6.65 -1.02
CA VAL A 95 5.35 -6.52 -0.93
C VAL A 95 6.06 -6.61 -2.29
N GLY A 96 5.31 -6.79 -3.38
CA GLY A 96 5.84 -6.93 -4.72
C GLY A 96 6.18 -5.59 -5.37
N ALA A 97 7.16 -5.63 -6.26
CA ALA A 97 7.37 -4.59 -7.24
C ALA A 97 6.19 -4.52 -8.23
N PHE A 98 6.05 -3.40 -8.95
CA PHE A 98 4.96 -3.18 -9.90
C PHE A 98 3.57 -3.33 -9.26
N THR A 99 3.36 -2.65 -8.14
CA THR A 99 2.06 -2.57 -7.48
C THR A 99 1.74 -1.11 -7.21
N VAL A 100 0.46 -0.74 -7.24
CA VAL A 100 0.05 0.63 -6.91
C VAL A 100 -0.02 0.76 -5.39
N SER A 101 0.64 1.76 -4.81
CA SER A 101 0.41 2.11 -3.40
C SER A 101 -1.02 2.62 -3.24
N GLY A 102 -1.74 2.07 -2.26
CA GLY A 102 -3.05 2.57 -1.87
C GLY A 102 -3.03 3.97 -1.29
N VAL A 103 -4.22 4.48 -1.01
CA VAL A 103 -4.42 5.74 -0.28
C VAL A 103 -4.27 5.49 1.21
N GLU A 104 -3.75 6.46 1.95
CA GLU A 104 -3.63 6.38 3.41
C GLU A 104 -4.96 6.78 4.05
N VAL A 105 -5.55 5.89 4.85
CA VAL A 105 -6.82 6.15 5.57
C VAL A 105 -6.62 6.28 7.07
N TYR A 106 -5.45 5.87 7.57
CA TYR A 106 -5.09 6.03 8.97
C TYR A 106 -3.57 6.03 9.15
N LEU A 107 -3.10 6.98 9.95
CA LEU A 107 -1.71 7.11 10.37
C LEU A 107 -1.70 7.54 11.82
N ASP A 108 -0.94 6.83 12.64
CA ASP A 108 -0.74 7.19 14.04
C ASP A 108 0.64 6.72 14.51
N TYR A 109 1.12 7.32 15.59
CA TYR A 109 2.35 6.91 16.24
C TYR A 109 2.39 7.41 17.68
N ASP A 110 3.11 6.68 18.52
CA ASP A 110 3.40 7.11 19.88
C ASP A 110 4.83 6.73 20.29
N TYR A 111 5.34 7.43 21.29
CA TYR A 111 6.71 7.30 21.75
C TYR A 111 6.86 6.21 22.81
N LEU A 112 7.82 5.32 22.56
CA LEU A 112 8.29 4.35 23.53
C LEU A 112 9.21 5.08 24.52
N LYS A 113 8.82 5.14 25.79
CA LYS A 113 9.57 5.78 26.87
C LYS A 113 10.80 4.95 27.24
N GLU A 114 10.63 3.64 27.39
CA GLU A 114 11.66 2.74 27.91
C GLU A 114 12.39 1.96 26.81
N TRP A 115 11.80 1.93 25.60
CA TRP A 115 12.29 1.22 24.42
C TRP A 115 12.38 -0.29 24.70
N THR A 116 11.35 -0.83 25.33
CA THR A 116 11.26 -2.26 25.68
C THR A 116 10.25 -2.98 24.79
N SER A 117 10.42 -4.30 24.65
CA SER A 117 9.49 -5.12 23.87
C SER A 117 8.09 -5.18 24.50
N GLU A 118 7.98 -5.13 25.83
CA GLU A 118 6.70 -5.12 26.56
C GLU A 118 5.90 -3.84 26.32
N GLU A 119 6.57 -2.68 26.33
CA GLU A 119 5.94 -1.41 25.99
C GLU A 119 5.48 -1.40 24.52
N MET A 120 6.34 -1.86 23.60
CA MET A 120 6.01 -2.01 22.19
C MET A 120 4.83 -2.98 21.96
N GLU A 121 4.74 -4.05 22.76
CA GLU A 121 3.65 -5.03 22.66
C GLU A 121 2.28 -4.40 22.90
N SER A 122 2.18 -3.51 23.89
CA SER A 122 0.94 -2.79 24.19
C SER A 122 0.47 -1.93 23.00
N TYR A 123 1.41 -1.27 22.31
CA TYR A 123 1.10 -0.51 21.10
C TYR A 123 0.74 -1.42 19.92
N VAL A 124 1.41 -2.57 19.78
CA VAL A 124 1.06 -3.54 18.73
C VAL A 124 -0.36 -4.05 18.91
N ASP A 125 -0.77 -4.39 20.14
CA ASP A 125 -2.14 -4.84 20.42
C ASP A 125 -3.16 -3.75 20.08
N LEU A 126 -2.93 -2.52 20.53
CA LEU A 126 -3.76 -1.36 20.19
C LEU A 126 -3.90 -1.16 18.66
N TYR A 127 -2.78 -1.22 17.95
CA TYR A 127 -2.74 -0.99 16.50
C TYR A 127 -3.37 -2.13 15.70
N LEU A 128 -3.24 -3.38 16.14
CA LEU A 128 -3.94 -4.51 15.51
C LEU A 128 -5.45 -4.44 15.73
N GLU A 129 -5.89 -4.04 16.93
CA GLU A 129 -7.30 -3.80 17.20
C GLU A 129 -7.85 -2.66 16.32
N LYS A 130 -7.13 -1.53 16.24
CA LYS A 130 -7.50 -0.42 15.38
C LYS A 130 -7.54 -0.82 13.90
N PHE A 131 -6.57 -1.58 13.43
CA PHE A 131 -6.56 -2.10 12.07
C PHE A 131 -7.77 -3.01 11.81
N ASN A 132 -8.15 -3.86 12.76
CA ASN A 132 -9.35 -4.69 12.67
C ASN A 132 -10.64 -3.86 12.61
N GLN A 133 -10.74 -2.76 13.37
CA GLN A 133 -11.88 -1.83 13.26
C GLN A 133 -11.95 -1.23 11.85
N ILE A 134 -10.82 -0.72 11.34
CA ILE A 134 -10.73 -0.11 10.00
C ILE A 134 -11.18 -1.11 8.92
N ILE A 135 -10.74 -2.37 8.97
CA ILE A 135 -11.17 -3.43 8.02
C ILE A 135 -12.70 -3.57 7.96
N ASN A 136 -13.40 -3.29 9.06
CA ASN A 136 -14.84 -3.43 9.14
C ASN A 136 -15.60 -2.20 8.63
N GLU A 137 -14.97 -1.04 8.63
CA GLU A 137 -15.59 0.26 8.32
C GLU A 137 -15.29 0.77 6.91
N VAL A 138 -14.07 0.53 6.41
CA VAL A 138 -13.63 1.11 5.12
C VAL A 138 -14.38 0.58 3.92
N THR A 139 -14.53 1.46 2.94
CA THR A 139 -15.23 1.26 1.68
C THR A 139 -14.38 1.72 0.50
N ILE A 140 -14.88 1.51 -0.72
CA ILE A 140 -14.23 2.03 -1.92
C ILE A 140 -14.35 3.56 -2.01
N ASP A 141 -15.33 4.17 -1.35
CA ASP A 141 -15.51 5.63 -1.36
C ASP A 141 -14.34 6.31 -0.63
N ASP A 142 -13.81 5.68 0.42
CA ASP A 142 -12.59 6.15 1.11
C ASP A 142 -11.38 6.16 0.15
N PHE A 143 -11.31 5.20 -0.78
CA PHE A 143 -10.25 5.20 -1.79
C PHE A 143 -10.35 6.40 -2.73
N TYR A 144 -11.56 6.72 -3.19
CA TYR A 144 -11.77 7.86 -4.09
C TYR A 144 -11.63 9.21 -3.37
N ALA A 145 -12.09 9.31 -2.11
CA ALA A 145 -11.99 10.52 -1.31
C ALA A 145 -10.54 10.95 -1.07
N HIS A 146 -9.62 9.98 -0.94
CA HIS A 146 -8.21 10.21 -0.63
C HIS A 146 -7.25 9.93 -1.81
N ILE A 147 -7.78 9.80 -3.04
CA ILE A 147 -7.01 9.35 -4.20
C ILE A 147 -5.78 10.22 -4.52
N SER A 148 -5.89 11.52 -4.24
CA SER A 148 -4.87 12.55 -4.53
C SER A 148 -4.15 13.11 -3.30
N ASP A 149 -4.41 12.58 -2.10
CA ASP A 149 -3.88 13.17 -0.86
C ASP A 149 -2.36 13.03 -0.72
N GLN A 150 -1.78 12.01 -1.37
CA GLN A 150 -0.36 11.69 -1.27
C GLN A 150 0.28 11.66 -2.66
N PRO A 151 1.40 12.38 -2.88
CA PRO A 151 1.99 12.51 -4.21
C PRO A 151 2.53 11.19 -4.75
N TYR A 152 3.02 10.31 -3.89
CA TYR A 152 3.53 9.01 -4.30
C TYR A 152 2.40 8.18 -4.92
N HIS A 153 2.56 7.82 -6.21
CA HIS A 153 1.58 7.09 -7.03
C HIS A 153 0.24 7.80 -7.24
N GLU A 154 0.13 9.11 -6.97
CA GLU A 154 -1.10 9.86 -7.29
C GLU A 154 -1.48 9.68 -8.76
N GLU A 155 -0.53 9.92 -9.65
CA GLU A 155 -0.74 9.83 -11.10
C GLU A 155 -1.24 8.45 -11.55
N LEU A 156 -0.72 7.38 -10.95
CA LEU A 156 -1.15 6.01 -11.21
C LEU A 156 -2.56 5.77 -10.69
N ARG A 157 -2.85 6.18 -9.44
CA ARG A 157 -4.19 6.00 -8.87
C ARG A 157 -5.24 6.70 -9.71
N VAL A 158 -5.01 7.98 -10.04
CA VAL A 158 -5.95 8.79 -10.82
C VAL A 158 -6.13 8.24 -12.23
N SER A 159 -5.04 8.03 -12.98
CA SER A 159 -5.15 7.59 -14.38
C SER A 159 -5.69 6.17 -14.53
N LEU A 160 -5.35 5.24 -13.62
CA LEU A 160 -5.91 3.88 -13.64
C LEU A 160 -7.38 3.89 -13.21
N SER A 161 -7.81 4.75 -12.27
CA SER A 161 -9.24 4.93 -11.95
C SER A 161 -10.04 5.49 -13.12
N MET A 162 -9.53 6.51 -13.83
CA MET A 162 -10.16 7.02 -15.06
C MET A 162 -10.28 5.91 -16.11
N THR A 163 -9.20 5.15 -16.31
CA THR A 163 -9.16 4.02 -17.25
C THR A 163 -10.17 2.92 -16.88
N TYR A 164 -10.25 2.56 -15.60
CA TYR A 164 -11.20 1.57 -15.09
C TYR A 164 -12.66 2.02 -15.31
N ASN A 165 -12.94 3.31 -15.14
CA ASN A 165 -14.25 3.91 -15.37
C ASN A 165 -14.54 4.24 -16.85
N ALA A 166 -13.74 3.71 -17.78
CA ALA A 166 -13.84 3.95 -19.23
C ALA A 166 -13.71 5.43 -19.65
N GLN A 167 -13.12 6.28 -18.81
CA GLN A 167 -12.77 7.68 -19.10
C GLN A 167 -11.41 7.74 -19.80
N TYR A 168 -11.31 7.05 -20.93
CA TYR A 168 -10.03 6.77 -21.59
C TYR A 168 -9.36 8.03 -22.14
N GLN A 169 -10.14 8.96 -22.69
CA GLN A 169 -9.62 10.20 -23.26
C GLN A 169 -9.09 11.11 -22.16
N GLU A 170 -9.81 11.18 -21.03
CA GLU A 170 -9.42 11.92 -19.84
C GLU A 170 -8.16 11.35 -19.21
N ALA A 171 -8.02 10.02 -19.14
CA ALA A 171 -6.80 9.37 -18.67
C ALA A 171 -5.58 9.71 -19.55
N ILE A 172 -5.75 9.71 -20.88
CA ILE A 172 -4.69 10.09 -21.82
C ILE A 172 -4.30 11.55 -21.63
N GLU A 173 -5.28 12.45 -21.53
CA GLU A 173 -5.07 13.89 -21.36
C GLU A 173 -4.39 14.20 -20.03
N TYR A 174 -4.81 13.54 -18.95
CA TYR A 174 -4.19 13.68 -17.62
C TYR A 174 -2.70 13.31 -17.62
N LEU A 175 -2.30 12.32 -18.43
CA LEU A 175 -0.93 11.82 -18.52
C LEU A 175 -0.06 12.54 -19.57
N LYS A 176 -0.58 13.54 -20.29
CA LYS A 176 0.15 14.15 -21.43
C LYS A 176 1.47 14.82 -21.01
N ASP A 177 1.50 15.44 -19.83
CA ASP A 177 2.64 16.23 -19.33
C ASP A 177 3.31 15.60 -18.10
N LYS A 178 3.02 14.33 -17.78
CA LYS A 178 3.49 13.64 -16.56
C LYS A 178 4.72 12.75 -16.78
N GLY A 179 5.39 12.90 -17.92
CA GLY A 179 6.53 12.06 -18.29
C GLY A 179 6.16 10.58 -18.43
N GLU A 180 7.16 9.70 -18.24
CA GLU A 180 7.06 8.25 -18.48
C GLU A 180 6.46 7.46 -17.29
N GLY A 181 6.53 8.02 -16.08
CA GLY A 181 6.07 7.40 -14.84
C GLY A 181 7.11 6.50 -14.16
N ILE A 182 6.76 5.93 -13.00
CA ILE A 182 7.72 5.23 -12.12
C ILE A 182 8.08 3.80 -12.55
N PHE A 183 7.25 3.15 -13.38
CA PHE A 183 7.40 1.75 -13.75
C PHE A 183 7.78 1.59 -15.22
N CYS A 184 8.75 0.72 -15.48
CA CYS A 184 9.15 0.31 -16.82
C CYS A 184 9.25 -1.22 -16.89
N ASN A 185 8.54 -1.85 -17.82
CA ASN A 185 8.67 -3.28 -18.10
C ASN A 185 9.16 -3.48 -19.53
N LYS A 186 10.38 -4.02 -19.69
CA LYS A 186 10.98 -4.32 -21.00
C LYS A 186 10.94 -3.14 -22.00
N GLY A 187 11.15 -1.92 -21.49
CA GLY A 187 11.14 -0.69 -22.30
C GLY A 187 9.76 -0.03 -22.44
N LEU A 188 8.67 -0.67 -21.99
CA LEU A 188 7.36 -0.05 -21.90
C LEU A 188 7.21 0.68 -20.57
N TRP A 189 7.16 2.01 -20.64
CA TRP A 189 6.90 2.87 -19.49
C TRP A 189 5.41 2.94 -19.18
N ILE A 190 5.08 3.03 -17.90
CA ILE A 190 3.70 2.86 -17.45
C ILE A 190 2.73 3.91 -18.00
N HIS A 191 3.13 5.17 -18.12
CA HIS A 191 2.21 6.17 -18.69
C HIS A 191 1.92 5.90 -20.17
N ASP A 192 2.90 5.38 -20.92
CA ASP A 192 2.68 4.97 -22.30
C ASP A 192 1.84 3.70 -22.37
N GLY A 193 2.07 2.72 -21.50
CA GLY A 193 1.26 1.52 -21.38
C GLY A 193 -0.22 1.80 -21.08
N ILE A 194 -0.51 2.77 -20.18
CA ILE A 194 -1.87 3.23 -19.91
C ILE A 194 -2.47 3.89 -21.17
N LYS A 195 -1.74 4.77 -21.84
CA LYS A 195 -2.21 5.42 -23.09
C LYS A 195 -2.50 4.40 -24.19
N GLU A 196 -1.64 3.40 -24.38
CA GLU A 196 -1.83 2.31 -25.35
C GLU A 196 -3.07 1.46 -25.02
N TYR A 197 -3.25 1.11 -23.75
CA TYR A 197 -4.43 0.39 -23.28
C TYR A 197 -5.72 1.19 -23.55
N CYS A 198 -5.76 2.47 -23.19
CA CYS A 198 -6.88 3.37 -23.43
C CYS A 198 -7.24 3.46 -24.93
N LYS A 199 -6.26 3.74 -25.80
CA LYS A 199 -6.46 3.80 -27.26
C LYS A 199 -7.04 2.49 -27.81
N THR A 200 -6.51 1.35 -27.36
CA THR A 200 -6.99 0.03 -27.77
C THR A 200 -8.44 -0.21 -27.37
N ARG A 201 -8.83 0.23 -26.16
CA ARG A 201 -10.21 0.10 -25.66
C ARG A 201 -11.19 0.99 -26.43
N MET A 202 -10.83 2.24 -26.72
CA MET A 202 -11.65 3.16 -27.51
C MET A 202 -11.91 2.65 -28.93
N ASN A 203 -10.89 2.06 -29.57
CA ASN A 203 -11.04 1.47 -30.91
C ASN A 203 -11.99 0.27 -30.92
N LYS A 204 -12.00 -0.54 -29.84
CA LYS A 204 -12.92 -1.68 -29.70
C LYS A 204 -14.37 -1.28 -29.40
N GLN A 205 -14.61 -0.09 -28.85
CA GLN A 205 -15.95 0.45 -28.61
C GLN A 205 -16.57 1.11 -29.85
N SER A 206 -15.75 1.39 -30.88
CA SER A 206 -16.16 2.05 -32.11
C SER A 206 -16.57 1.07 -33.23
N ILE A 207 -16.54 -0.23 -32.93
CA ILE A 207 -16.94 -1.36 -33.80
C ILE A 207 -18.18 -2.00 -33.20
#